data_AF-A0A3E0MLV4-F1
#
_entry.id   AF-A0A3E0MLV4-F1
#
_cell.length_a   1.000
_cell.length_b   1.000
_cell.length_c   1.000
_cell.angle_alpha   90.00
_cell.angle_beta   90.00
_cell.angle_gamma   90.00
#
_symmetry.space_group_name_H-M   'P 1'
#
loop_
_entity.id
_entity.type
_entity.pdbx_description
1 polymer ?
#
loop_
_entity_poly.entity_id
_entity_poly.type
_entity_poly.pdbx_seq_one_letter_code
_entity_poly.pdbx_strand_id
1 'polypeptide(L)'
;MFENLEAWSVAFADAVWGLPMVALLLGGGAFFLVISRALPYRHLGHGFAVMSGRYDTPDEQGELSHFQALAAALSNTMGLGNIGGVALAIVAGGPGAVFWMWMSAVVGIATKFFTCSLGVMYRGLDSEGNLQGGPMYVIREALPKSFYPLAVLFSAAGMIGTLPMFQANQLTALIGQTVFDGAPPAGAGFVTGLVLAVLVGVVIFGGLPRVAKVAVRSLPAMVAVYVTMT
;
A
#
# COMPACT_ATOMS: atom_id res chain seq x y z
N MET A 1 -26.88 18.97 15.08
CA MET A 1 -26.83 18.33 13.74
C MET A 1 -25.43 17.85 13.41
N PHE A 2 -24.39 18.69 13.51
CA PHE A 2 -22.99 18.27 13.30
C PHE A 2 -22.50 17.23 14.31
N GLU A 3 -22.80 17.39 15.61
CA GLU A 3 -22.44 16.40 16.64
C GLU A 3 -23.09 15.02 16.40
N ASN A 4 -24.34 15.00 15.92
CA ASN A 4 -25.02 13.74 15.59
C ASN A 4 -24.41 13.07 14.36
N LEU A 5 -23.93 13.84 13.38
CA LEU A 5 -23.22 13.31 12.21
C LEU A 5 -21.83 12.78 12.58
N GLU A 6 -21.12 13.49 13.45
CA GLU A 6 -19.82 13.07 13.98
C GLU A 6 -19.96 11.76 14.77
N ALA A 7 -20.89 11.70 15.72
CA ALA A 7 -21.16 10.49 16.49
C ALA A 7 -21.55 9.30 15.59
N TRP A 8 -22.37 9.54 14.56
CA TRP A 8 -22.71 8.51 13.58
C TRP A 8 -21.50 8.05 12.76
N SER A 9 -20.65 8.97 12.31
CA SER A 9 -19.45 8.66 11.53
C SER A 9 -18.47 7.82 12.36
N VAL A 10 -18.28 8.16 13.63
CA VAL A 10 -17.41 7.41 14.55
C VAL A 10 -17.98 6.01 14.79
N ALA A 11 -19.26 5.91 15.13
CA ALA A 11 -19.91 4.62 15.35
C ALA A 11 -19.88 3.71 14.11
N PHE A 12 -20.08 4.28 12.91
CA PHE A 12 -19.97 3.55 11.65
C PHE A 12 -18.54 3.09 11.40
N ALA A 13 -17.55 3.97 11.61
CA ALA A 13 -16.14 3.63 11.49
C ALA A 13 -15.78 2.48 12.44
N ASP A 14 -16.14 2.57 13.72
CA ASP A 14 -15.83 1.53 14.71
C ASP A 14 -16.49 0.18 14.37
N ALA A 15 -17.72 0.22 13.85
CA ALA A 15 -18.41 -0.99 13.40
C ALA A 15 -17.73 -1.66 12.19
N VAL A 16 -17.26 -0.86 11.22
CA VAL A 16 -16.61 -1.36 10.01
C VAL A 16 -15.18 -1.81 10.30
N TRP A 17 -14.38 -0.97 10.94
CA TRP A 17 -12.94 -1.19 11.19
C TRP A 17 -12.66 -2.12 12.37
N GLY A 18 -13.69 -2.49 13.14
CA GLY A 18 -13.59 -3.40 14.26
C GLY A 18 -13.45 -4.88 13.87
N LEU A 19 -14.02 -5.74 14.71
CA LEU A 19 -13.95 -7.20 14.55
C LEU A 19 -14.42 -7.74 13.18
N PRO A 20 -15.46 -7.19 12.51
CA PRO A 20 -15.91 -7.70 11.22
C PRO A 20 -14.83 -7.62 10.14
N MET A 21 -14.09 -6.52 10.04
CA MET A 21 -13.03 -6.40 9.04
C MET A 21 -11.85 -7.33 9.36
N VAL A 22 -11.47 -7.46 10.64
CA VAL A 22 -10.42 -8.39 11.06
C VAL A 22 -10.81 -9.83 10.69
N ALA A 23 -12.05 -10.23 10.97
CA ALA A 23 -12.58 -11.54 10.63
C ALA A 23 -12.60 -11.77 9.11
N LEU A 24 -12.96 -10.76 8.32
CA LEU A 24 -13.00 -10.86 6.86
C LEU A 24 -11.59 -10.94 6.25
N LEU A 25 -10.64 -10.14 6.73
CA LEU A 25 -9.26 -10.14 6.24
C LEU A 25 -8.50 -11.41 6.63
N LEU A 26 -8.53 -11.78 7.92
CA LEU A 26 -7.84 -12.96 8.41
C LEU A 26 -8.58 -14.24 8.00
N GLY A 27 -9.90 -14.27 8.12
CA GLY A 27 -10.71 -15.40 7.70
C GLY A 27 -10.67 -15.63 6.19
N GLY A 28 -10.77 -14.56 5.38
CA GLY A 28 -10.65 -14.63 3.93
C GLY A 28 -9.26 -15.07 3.48
N GLY A 29 -8.20 -14.53 4.08
CA GLY A 29 -6.84 -14.99 3.78
C GLY A 29 -6.58 -16.42 4.22
N ALA A 30 -7.10 -16.84 5.38
CA ALA A 30 -6.98 -18.23 5.85
C ALA A 30 -7.75 -19.18 4.93
N PHE A 31 -8.93 -18.78 4.46
CA PHE A 31 -9.69 -19.50 3.44
C PHE A 31 -8.86 -19.67 2.16
N PHE A 32 -8.27 -18.59 1.64
CA PHE A 32 -7.37 -18.66 0.47
C PHE A 32 -6.14 -19.52 0.71
N LEU A 33 -5.57 -19.47 1.91
CA LEU A 33 -4.41 -20.27 2.28
C LEU A 33 -4.71 -21.77 2.26
N VAL A 34 -5.85 -22.17 2.85
CA VAL A 34 -6.29 -23.57 2.92
C VAL A 34 -6.69 -24.08 1.54
N ILE A 35 -7.52 -23.35 0.79
CA ILE A 35 -8.00 -23.80 -0.53
C ILE A 35 -6.87 -23.90 -1.55
N SER A 36 -5.90 -22.98 -1.48
CA SER A 36 -4.70 -23.02 -2.33
C SER A 36 -3.68 -24.07 -1.88
N ARG A 37 -3.89 -24.74 -0.75
CA ARG A 37 -2.91 -25.67 -0.16
C ARG A 37 -1.54 -25.02 0.02
N ALA A 38 -1.53 -23.77 0.49
CA ALA A 38 -0.34 -22.94 0.65
C ALA A 38 0.49 -22.77 -0.64
N LEU A 39 -0.17 -22.67 -1.80
CA LEU A 39 0.48 -22.47 -3.10
C LEU A 39 1.49 -21.29 -3.12
N PRO A 40 1.17 -20.10 -2.56
CA PRO A 40 2.09 -18.96 -2.59
C PRO A 40 3.42 -19.26 -1.90
N TYR A 41 3.38 -20.10 -0.86
CA TYR A 41 4.55 -20.51 -0.08
C TYR A 41 5.41 -21.54 -0.79
N ARG A 42 4.77 -22.47 -1.50
CA ARG A 42 5.46 -23.51 -2.26
C ARG A 42 6.22 -22.95 -3.47
N HIS A 43 5.74 -21.86 -4.05
CA HIS A 43 6.33 -21.23 -5.23
C HIS A 43 7.14 -19.96 -4.93
N LEU A 44 7.53 -19.71 -3.67
CA LEU A 44 8.38 -18.56 -3.33
C LEU A 44 9.69 -18.54 -4.13
N GLY A 45 10.33 -19.70 -4.33
CA GLY A 45 11.55 -19.81 -5.14
C GLY A 45 11.35 -19.38 -6.59
N HIS A 46 10.20 -19.71 -7.18
CA HIS A 46 9.84 -19.23 -8.52
C HIS A 46 9.63 -17.72 -8.53
N GLY A 47 8.98 -17.16 -7.50
CA GLY A 47 8.84 -15.72 -7.31
C GLY A 47 10.19 -14.99 -7.30
N PHE A 48 11.19 -15.50 -6.57
CA PHE A 48 12.54 -14.93 -6.61
C PHE A 48 13.20 -15.00 -7.99
N ALA A 49 12.99 -16.10 -8.72
CA ALA A 49 13.51 -16.23 -10.07
C ALA A 49 12.88 -15.20 -11.03
N VAL A 50 11.57 -14.95 -10.93
CA VAL A 50 10.87 -13.89 -11.68
C VAL A 50 11.43 -12.50 -11.31
N MET A 51 11.57 -12.21 -10.02
CA MET A 51 12.10 -10.91 -9.57
C MET A 51 13.56 -10.67 -9.99
N SER A 52 14.35 -11.73 -10.20
CA SER A 52 15.74 -11.63 -10.66
C SER A 52 15.88 -11.37 -12.17
N GLY A 53 14.77 -11.21 -12.89
CA GLY A 53 14.74 -10.94 -14.32
C GLY A 53 14.99 -12.16 -15.21
N ARG A 54 15.03 -13.38 -14.64
CA ARG A 54 15.21 -14.63 -15.41
C ARG A 54 14.06 -14.92 -16.37
N TYR A 55 12.91 -14.29 -16.16
CA TYR A 55 11.71 -14.45 -16.96
C TYR A 55 11.29 -13.16 -17.65
N ASP A 56 12.10 -12.09 -17.58
CA ASP A 56 11.81 -10.83 -18.27
C ASP A 56 12.02 -11.04 -19.77
N THR A 57 11.01 -10.77 -20.58
CA THR A 57 11.13 -10.82 -22.05
C THR A 57 11.02 -9.42 -22.67
N PRO A 58 11.80 -9.10 -23.72
CA PRO A 58 11.78 -7.75 -24.31
C PRO A 58 10.42 -7.32 -24.89
N ASP A 59 9.55 -8.28 -25.24
CA ASP A 59 8.23 -8.06 -25.84
C ASP A 59 7.07 -8.14 -24.81
N GLU A 60 7.38 -8.16 -23.51
CA GLU A 60 6.34 -8.22 -22.47
C GLU A 60 5.51 -6.94 -22.41
N GLN A 61 4.19 -7.10 -22.43
CA GLN A 61 3.26 -5.98 -22.29
C GLN A 61 3.24 -5.47 -20.84
N GLY A 62 3.86 -4.31 -20.61
CA GLY A 62 3.85 -3.62 -19.32
C GLY A 62 4.84 -2.45 -19.29
N GLU A 63 4.55 -1.43 -18.50
CA GLU A 63 5.40 -0.22 -18.40
C GLU A 63 6.63 -0.40 -17.51
N LEU A 64 6.65 -1.46 -16.68
CA LEU A 64 7.68 -1.71 -15.66
C LEU A 64 8.18 -3.15 -15.73
N SER A 65 9.48 -3.35 -15.51
CA SER A 65 10.05 -4.69 -15.25
C SER A 65 9.49 -5.29 -13.96
N HIS A 66 9.56 -6.62 -13.81
CA HIS A 66 9.08 -7.33 -12.61
C HIS A 66 9.71 -6.78 -11.32
N PHE A 67 11.01 -6.49 -11.34
CA PHE A 67 11.71 -5.90 -10.20
C PHE A 67 11.27 -4.47 -9.89
N GLN A 68 11.07 -3.63 -10.90
CA GLN A 68 10.57 -2.27 -10.72
C GLN A 68 9.14 -2.27 -10.16
N ALA A 69 8.28 -3.17 -10.63
CA ALA A 69 6.93 -3.33 -10.12
C ALA A 69 6.92 -3.75 -8.64
N LEU A 70 7.78 -4.71 -8.26
CA LEU A 70 7.96 -5.10 -6.86
C LEU A 70 8.46 -3.93 -6.01
N ALA A 71 9.51 -3.23 -6.45
CA ALA A 71 10.08 -2.12 -5.71
C ALA A 71 9.10 -0.97 -5.53
N ALA A 72 8.31 -0.64 -6.57
CA ALA A 72 7.24 0.35 -6.46
C ALA A 72 6.19 -0.10 -5.43
N ALA A 73 5.75 -1.35 -5.49
CA ALA A 73 4.78 -1.88 -4.52
C ALA A 73 5.32 -1.89 -3.08
N LEU A 74 6.58 -2.30 -2.89
CA LEU A 74 7.25 -2.33 -1.59
C LEU A 74 7.46 -0.92 -1.04
N SER A 75 7.90 0.01 -1.88
CA SER A 75 8.08 1.41 -1.50
C SER A 75 6.76 2.07 -1.11
N ASN A 76 5.64 1.72 -1.76
CA ASN A 76 4.34 2.22 -1.35
C ASN A 76 3.88 1.65 0.00
N THR A 77 4.25 0.39 0.28
CA THR A 77 3.87 -0.25 1.54
C THR A 77 4.80 0.09 2.69
N MET A 78 6.01 0.59 2.46
CA MET A 78 6.98 0.95 3.51
C MET A 78 6.98 2.47 3.71
N GLY A 79 6.64 2.91 4.92
CA GLY A 79 6.68 4.33 5.25
C GLY A 79 6.61 4.60 6.74
N LEU A 80 6.73 5.89 7.10
CA LEU A 80 6.65 6.38 8.48
C LEU A 80 5.38 5.91 9.21
N GLY A 81 4.28 5.72 8.47
CA GLY A 81 3.04 5.20 9.03
C GLY A 81 3.11 3.76 9.53
N ASN A 82 3.94 2.91 8.93
CA ASN A 82 4.13 1.56 9.45
C ASN A 82 4.99 1.58 10.72
N ILE A 83 6.00 2.45 10.78
CA ILE A 83 6.87 2.57 11.96
C ILE A 83 6.04 3.08 13.15
N GLY A 84 5.31 4.18 12.97
CA GLY A 84 4.42 4.73 13.99
C GLY A 84 3.28 3.77 14.36
N GLY A 85 2.71 3.07 13.37
CA GLY A 85 1.64 2.10 13.58
C GLY A 85 2.08 0.88 14.40
N VAL A 86 3.27 0.33 14.12
CA VAL A 86 3.87 -0.76 14.93
C VAL A 86 4.11 -0.29 16.35
N ALA A 87 4.69 0.91 16.53
CA ALA A 87 4.93 1.48 17.85
C ALA A 87 3.61 1.65 18.65
N LEU A 88 2.57 2.20 18.02
CA LEU A 88 1.25 2.34 18.63
C LEU A 88 0.63 0.98 18.97
N ALA A 89 0.76 -0.01 18.09
CA ALA A 89 0.25 -1.36 18.34
C ALA A 89 0.93 -2.04 19.54
N ILE A 90 2.24 -1.86 19.71
CA ILE A 90 2.99 -2.39 20.86
C ILE A 90 2.58 -1.66 22.14
N VAL A 91 2.44 -0.33 22.10
CA VAL A 91 2.04 0.47 23.27
C VAL A 91 0.60 0.12 23.70
N ALA A 92 -0.32 -0.03 22.74
CA ALA A 92 -1.72 -0.29 23.02
C ALA A 92 -2.02 -1.77 23.33
N GLY A 93 -1.41 -2.70 22.59
CA GLY A 93 -1.68 -4.15 22.67
C GLY A 93 -0.62 -4.97 23.41
N GLY A 94 0.47 -4.35 23.85
CA GLY A 94 1.61 -5.02 24.45
C GLY A 94 2.55 -5.70 23.43
N PRO A 95 3.65 -6.31 23.90
CA PRO A 95 4.66 -6.92 23.02
C PRO A 95 4.12 -8.10 22.20
N GLY A 96 3.05 -8.75 22.66
CA GLY A 96 2.37 -9.83 21.93
C GLY A 96 1.73 -9.40 20.61
N ALA A 97 1.55 -8.09 20.38
CA ALA A 97 1.06 -7.56 19.11
C ALA A 97 1.95 -7.96 17.92
N VAL A 98 3.28 -8.03 18.12
CA VAL A 98 4.24 -8.36 17.06
C VAL A 98 4.00 -9.77 16.51
N PHE A 99 3.71 -10.75 17.39
CA PHE A 99 3.39 -12.11 16.97
C PHE A 99 2.16 -12.13 16.05
N TRP A 100 1.10 -11.40 16.41
CA TRP A 100 -0.11 -11.31 15.60
C TRP A 100 0.10 -10.56 14.28
N MET A 101 1.01 -9.60 14.23
CA MET A 101 1.41 -8.95 12.98
C MET A 101 2.11 -9.91 12.01
N TRP A 102 2.93 -10.84 12.52
CA TRP A 102 3.52 -11.88 11.67
C TRP A 102 2.48 -12.89 11.18
N MET A 103 1.57 -13.32 12.06
CA MET A 103 0.48 -14.23 11.66
C MET A 103 -0.43 -13.60 10.61
N SER A 104 -0.78 -12.32 10.77
CA SER A 104 -1.58 -11.60 9.78
C SER A 104 -0.82 -11.39 8.47
N ALA A 105 0.50 -11.18 8.50
CA ALA A 105 1.33 -11.10 7.30
C ALA A 105 1.35 -12.43 6.52
N VAL A 106 1.48 -13.57 7.22
CA VAL A 106 1.38 -14.91 6.61
C VAL A 106 0.02 -15.08 5.93
N VAL A 107 -1.07 -14.77 6.64
CA VAL A 107 -2.39 -14.87 6.03
C VAL A 107 -2.56 -13.88 4.85
N GLY A 108 -2.01 -12.67 4.98
CA GLY A 108 -2.06 -11.62 3.97
C GLY A 108 -1.31 -11.92 2.68
N ILE A 109 -0.22 -12.70 2.72
CA ILE A 109 0.49 -13.15 1.51
C ILE A 109 -0.45 -13.95 0.61
N ALA A 110 -1.29 -14.83 1.20
CA ALA A 110 -2.24 -15.60 0.42
C ALA A 110 -3.29 -14.70 -0.25
N THR A 111 -3.89 -13.77 0.50
CA THR A 111 -4.83 -12.79 -0.06
C THR A 111 -4.19 -11.98 -1.19
N LYS A 112 -2.97 -11.46 -0.97
CA LYS A 112 -2.27 -10.63 -1.95
C LYS A 112 -1.91 -11.42 -3.22
N PHE A 113 -1.54 -12.69 -3.09
CA PHE A 113 -1.30 -13.55 -4.24
C PHE A 113 -2.53 -13.65 -5.14
N PHE A 114 -3.70 -13.98 -4.57
CA PHE A 114 -4.93 -14.08 -5.35
C PHE A 114 -5.39 -12.76 -5.94
N THR A 115 -5.31 -11.65 -5.19
CA THR A 115 -5.72 -10.34 -5.71
C THR A 115 -4.81 -9.86 -6.83
N CYS A 116 -3.50 -10.08 -6.72
CA CYS A 116 -2.56 -9.77 -7.80
C CYS A 116 -2.80 -10.67 -9.02
N SER A 117 -3.00 -11.98 -8.83
CA SER A 117 -3.30 -12.90 -9.94
C SER A 117 -4.59 -12.54 -10.68
N LEU A 118 -5.67 -12.24 -9.94
CA LEU A 118 -6.92 -11.74 -10.54
C LEU A 118 -6.69 -10.41 -11.28
N GLY A 119 -5.91 -9.51 -10.68
CA GLY A 119 -5.53 -8.25 -11.31
C GLY A 119 -4.71 -8.41 -12.59
N VAL A 120 -4.04 -9.55 -12.80
CA VAL A 120 -3.39 -9.89 -14.08
C VAL A 120 -4.34 -10.54 -15.07
N MET A 121 -5.18 -11.48 -14.61
CA MET A 121 -6.12 -12.19 -15.48
C MET A 121 -7.22 -11.28 -16.05
N TYR A 122 -7.62 -10.26 -15.29
CA TYR A 122 -8.70 -9.34 -15.66
C TYR A 122 -8.20 -7.91 -15.91
N ARG A 123 -7.00 -7.76 -16.48
CA ARG A 123 -6.51 -6.45 -16.94
C ARG A 123 -7.36 -5.95 -18.09
N GLY A 124 -7.50 -4.63 -18.19
CA GLY A 124 -8.17 -3.96 -19.29
C GLY A 124 -7.31 -2.83 -19.84
N LEU A 125 -7.72 -2.27 -20.97
CA LEU A 125 -7.13 -1.04 -21.49
C LEU A 125 -7.85 0.16 -20.87
N ASP A 126 -7.11 1.23 -20.61
CA ASP A 126 -7.69 2.54 -20.30
C ASP A 126 -8.09 3.30 -21.58
N SER A 127 -8.56 4.54 -21.41
CA SER A 127 -8.95 5.43 -22.51
C SER A 127 -7.78 5.82 -23.43
N GLU A 128 -6.54 5.68 -22.97
CA GLU A 128 -5.32 5.98 -23.72
C GLU A 128 -4.72 4.72 -24.36
N GLY A 129 -5.34 3.55 -24.13
CA GLY A 129 -4.87 2.27 -24.65
C GLY A 129 -3.76 1.63 -23.82
N ASN A 130 -3.45 2.16 -22.63
CA ASN A 130 -2.46 1.57 -21.73
C ASN A 130 -3.08 0.43 -20.93
N LEU A 131 -2.28 -0.61 -20.66
CA LEU A 131 -2.72 -1.77 -19.90
C LEU A 131 -2.83 -1.42 -18.42
N GLN A 132 -4.05 -1.41 -17.89
CA GLN A 132 -4.34 -1.15 -16.49
C GLN A 132 -4.91 -2.39 -15.80
N GLY A 133 -4.65 -2.49 -14.50
CA GLY A 133 -5.14 -3.58 -13.68
C GLY A 133 -5.47 -3.11 -12.27
N GLY A 134 -6.22 -3.94 -11.55
CA GLY A 134 -6.56 -3.69 -10.16
C GLY A 134 -7.96 -4.17 -9.80
N PRO A 135 -8.35 -4.06 -8.53
CA PRO A 135 -9.63 -4.59 -8.06
C PRO A 135 -10.84 -4.00 -8.78
N MET A 136 -10.78 -2.74 -9.20
CA MET A 136 -11.81 -2.09 -10.01
C MET A 136 -12.01 -2.75 -11.38
N TYR A 137 -10.92 -3.14 -12.05
CA TYR A 137 -10.99 -3.90 -13.31
C TYR A 137 -11.44 -5.33 -13.08
N VAL A 138 -10.98 -5.99 -12.01
CA VAL A 138 -11.48 -7.32 -11.63
C VAL A 138 -12.99 -7.31 -11.44
N ILE A 139 -13.54 -6.32 -10.73
CA ILE A 139 -14.99 -6.21 -10.53
C ILE A 139 -15.70 -5.94 -11.86
N ARG A 140 -15.14 -5.08 -12.72
CA ARG A 140 -15.75 -4.74 -14.01
C ARG A 140 -15.79 -5.91 -14.98
N GLU A 141 -14.69 -6.65 -15.10
CA GLU A 141 -14.50 -7.68 -16.13
C GLU A 141 -14.90 -9.09 -15.64
N ALA A 142 -14.77 -9.39 -14.34
CA ALA A 142 -15.04 -10.72 -13.80
C ALA A 142 -16.45 -10.90 -13.21
N LEU A 143 -17.10 -9.82 -12.75
CA LEU A 143 -18.42 -9.89 -12.08
C LEU A 143 -19.57 -9.40 -12.98
N PRO A 144 -20.82 -9.81 -12.69
CA PRO A 144 -22.00 -9.30 -13.39
C PRO A 144 -22.11 -7.77 -13.26
N LYS A 145 -22.73 -7.14 -14.27
CA LYS A 145 -22.90 -5.66 -14.34
C LYS A 145 -23.59 -5.04 -13.12
N SER A 146 -24.33 -5.81 -12.33
CA SER A 146 -24.93 -5.38 -11.06
C SER A 146 -23.90 -4.95 -10.01
N PHE A 147 -22.67 -5.46 -10.08
CA PHE A 147 -21.57 -5.11 -9.17
C PHE A 147 -20.73 -3.92 -9.65
N TYR A 148 -21.04 -3.34 -10.81
CA TYR A 148 -20.33 -2.18 -11.35
C TYR A 148 -20.25 -0.99 -10.37
N PRO A 149 -21.29 -0.67 -9.57
CA PRO A 149 -21.18 0.37 -8.55
C PRO A 149 -20.05 0.15 -7.54
N LEU A 150 -19.68 -1.10 -7.26
CA LEU A 150 -18.57 -1.43 -6.36
C LEU A 150 -17.21 -1.11 -7.00
N ALA A 151 -17.06 -1.28 -8.31
CA ALA A 151 -15.85 -0.86 -9.02
C ALA A 151 -15.67 0.66 -8.96
N VAL A 152 -16.76 1.42 -9.13
CA VAL A 152 -16.76 2.88 -9.01
C VAL A 152 -16.43 3.30 -7.58
N LEU A 153 -17.07 2.68 -6.58
CA LEU A 153 -16.78 2.94 -5.17
C LEU A 153 -15.31 2.65 -4.84
N PHE A 154 -14.77 1.52 -5.28
CA PHE A 154 -13.37 1.16 -5.06
C PHE A 154 -12.43 2.17 -5.71
N SER A 155 -12.75 2.63 -6.92
CA SER A 155 -11.92 3.61 -7.65
C SER A 155 -11.94 4.98 -6.95
N ALA A 156 -13.12 5.43 -6.52
CA ALA A 156 -13.28 6.68 -5.77
C ALA A 156 -12.57 6.61 -4.40
N ALA A 157 -12.74 5.52 -3.66
CA ALA A 157 -12.04 5.28 -2.41
C ALA A 157 -10.53 5.19 -2.61
N GLY A 158 -10.07 4.58 -3.71
CA GLY A 158 -8.66 4.51 -4.08
C GLY A 158 -8.04 5.89 -4.27
N MET A 159 -8.73 6.82 -4.95
CA MET A 159 -8.22 8.18 -5.16
C MET A 159 -7.96 8.96 -3.85
N ILE A 160 -8.79 8.74 -2.83
CA ILE A 160 -8.67 9.44 -1.53
C ILE A 160 -7.77 8.65 -0.56
N GLY A 161 -7.96 7.34 -0.50
CA GLY A 161 -7.31 6.45 0.46
C GLY A 161 -5.82 6.25 0.21
N THR A 162 -5.34 6.41 -1.03
CA THR A 162 -3.91 6.30 -1.35
C THR A 162 -3.16 7.63 -1.25
N LEU A 163 -3.79 8.71 -0.76
CA LEU A 163 -3.12 9.99 -0.61
C LEU A 163 -2.07 9.92 0.53
N PRO A 164 -0.85 10.44 0.33
CA PRO A 164 0.23 10.38 1.32
C PRO A 164 0.08 11.42 2.45
N MET A 165 -1.16 11.81 2.80
CA MET A 165 -1.43 12.85 3.80
C MET A 165 -0.84 12.51 5.16
N PHE A 166 -1.00 11.25 5.58
CA PHE A 166 -0.45 10.79 6.85
C PHE A 166 1.08 10.85 6.86
N GLN A 167 1.72 10.41 5.77
CA GLN A 167 3.18 10.39 5.65
C GLN A 167 3.74 11.82 5.62
N ALA A 168 3.10 12.74 4.91
CA ALA A 168 3.49 14.15 4.86
C ALA A 168 3.35 14.84 6.24
N ASN A 169 2.27 14.57 6.96
CA ASN A 169 2.04 15.11 8.29
C ASN A 169 3.07 14.60 9.31
N GLN A 170 3.34 13.28 9.32
CA GLN A 170 4.35 12.69 10.20
C GLN A 170 5.74 13.24 9.92
N LEU A 171 6.11 13.40 8.65
CA LEU A 171 7.41 13.98 8.28
C LEU A 171 7.52 15.44 8.72
N THR A 172 6.46 16.24 8.56
CA THR A 172 6.44 17.63 9.00
C THR A 172 6.57 17.74 10.52
N ALA A 173 5.89 16.87 11.28
CA ALA A 173 6.02 16.82 12.73
C ALA A 173 7.44 16.43 13.18
N LEU A 174 8.06 15.44 12.51
CA LEU A 174 9.44 15.03 12.79
C LEU A 174 10.45 16.14 12.50
N ILE A 175 10.29 16.89 11.41
CA ILE A 175 11.13 18.07 11.11
C ILE A 175 10.94 19.14 12.18
N GLY A 176 9.69 19.39 12.59
CA GLY A 176 9.37 20.31 13.70
C GLY A 176 10.10 19.97 15.00
N GLN A 177 10.16 18.68 15.34
CA GLN A 177 10.82 18.21 16.56
C GLN A 177 12.35 18.20 16.45
N THR A 178 12.90 17.77 15.31
CA THR A 178 14.34 17.51 15.17
C THR A 178 15.14 18.72 14.71
N VAL A 179 14.55 19.61 13.91
CA VAL A 179 15.23 20.78 13.33
C VAL A 179 14.96 22.05 14.13
N PHE A 180 13.79 22.14 14.76
CA PHE A 180 13.35 23.32 15.51
C PHE A 180 13.21 23.07 17.01
N ASP A 181 13.74 21.97 17.53
CA ASP A 181 13.68 21.57 18.95
C ASP A 181 12.25 21.64 19.55
N GLY A 182 11.24 21.35 18.72
CA GLY A 182 9.84 21.38 19.11
C GLY A 182 9.18 22.77 19.10
N ALA A 183 9.89 23.83 18.70
CA ALA A 183 9.37 25.19 18.56
C ALA A 183 9.46 25.70 17.10
N PRO A 184 8.75 25.09 16.14
CA PRO A 184 8.79 25.52 14.75
C PRO A 184 8.22 26.95 14.58
N PRO A 185 8.87 27.81 13.77
CA PRO A 185 8.36 29.13 13.43
C PRO A 185 6.96 29.09 12.81
N ALA A 186 6.18 30.16 12.99
CA ALA A 186 4.89 30.31 12.32
C ALA A 186 5.07 30.22 10.79
N GLY A 187 4.41 29.24 10.15
CA GLY A 187 4.52 28.98 8.72
C GLY A 187 5.56 27.91 8.32
N ALA A 188 6.37 27.39 9.25
CA ALA A 188 7.35 26.34 8.94
C ALA A 188 6.71 25.07 8.36
N GLY A 189 5.52 24.70 8.84
CA GLY A 189 4.75 23.58 8.29
C GLY A 189 4.31 23.82 6.84
N PHE A 190 3.89 25.04 6.50
CA PHE A 190 3.52 25.41 5.13
C PHE A 190 4.73 25.36 4.19
N VAL A 191 5.87 25.90 4.62
CA VAL A 191 7.12 25.86 3.85
C VAL A 191 7.56 24.41 3.64
N THR A 192 7.52 23.58 4.68
CA THR A 192 7.87 22.15 4.61
C THR A 192 6.95 21.42 3.62
N GLY A 193 5.64 21.64 3.72
CA GLY A 193 4.65 21.07 2.79
C GLY A 193 4.87 21.51 1.34
N LEU A 194 5.18 22.79 1.11
CA LEU A 194 5.47 23.32 -0.23
C LEU A 194 6.74 22.69 -0.82
N VAL A 195 7.81 22.59 -0.03
CA VAL A 195 9.05 21.93 -0.45
C VAL A 195 8.79 20.46 -0.78
N LEU A 196 8.06 19.74 0.06
CA LEU A 196 7.68 18.35 -0.19
C LEU A 196 6.85 18.21 -1.47
N ALA A 197 5.88 19.10 -1.69
CA ALA A 197 5.05 19.08 -2.89
C ALA A 197 5.88 19.29 -4.17
N VAL A 198 6.85 20.21 -4.15
CA VAL A 198 7.77 20.43 -5.28
C VAL A 198 8.64 19.19 -5.53
N LEU A 199 9.27 18.65 -4.48
CA LEU A 199 10.14 17.47 -4.61
C LEU A 199 9.39 16.25 -5.14
N VAL A 200 8.20 15.97 -4.59
CA VAL A 200 7.34 14.87 -5.04
C VAL A 200 6.81 15.14 -6.46
N GLY A 201 6.43 16.38 -6.76
CA GLY A 201 5.97 16.80 -8.08
C GLY A 201 7.00 16.53 -9.18
N VAL A 202 8.28 16.85 -8.96
CA VAL A 202 9.38 16.57 -9.91
C VAL A 202 9.47 15.08 -10.27
N VAL A 203 9.18 14.19 -9.31
CA VAL A 203 9.19 12.74 -9.52
C VAL A 203 7.92 12.30 -10.27
N ILE A 204 6.73 12.76 -9.83
CA ILE A 204 5.44 12.35 -10.41
C ILE A 204 5.28 12.81 -11.85
N PHE A 205 5.68 14.05 -12.19
CA PHE A 205 5.61 14.56 -13.56
C PHE A 205 6.51 13.78 -14.55
N GLY A 206 7.36 12.89 -14.06
CA GLY A 206 8.12 11.96 -14.89
C GLY A 206 7.42 10.67 -15.29
N GLY A 207 6.17 10.48 -14.86
CA GLY A 207 5.40 9.27 -15.12
C GLY A 207 5.83 8.06 -14.28
N LEU A 208 5.11 6.96 -14.46
CA LEU A 208 5.28 5.73 -13.69
C LEU A 208 6.71 5.16 -13.71
N PRO A 209 7.45 5.15 -14.85
CA PRO A 209 8.83 4.65 -14.88
C PRO A 209 9.79 5.46 -13.99
N ARG A 210 9.61 6.79 -13.88
CA ARG A 210 10.45 7.63 -13.03
C ARG A 210 10.18 7.35 -11.55
N VAL A 211 8.90 7.23 -11.17
CA VAL A 211 8.50 6.87 -9.80
C VAL A 211 9.10 5.52 -9.41
N ALA A 212 8.97 4.51 -10.28
CA ALA A 212 9.52 3.18 -10.03
C ALA A 212 11.05 3.19 -9.92
N LYS A 213 11.75 3.98 -10.75
CA LYS A 213 13.21 4.12 -10.68
C LYS A 213 13.67 4.76 -9.37
N VAL A 214 12.95 5.77 -8.88
CA VAL A 214 13.21 6.36 -7.55
C VAL A 214 12.95 5.33 -6.45
N ALA A 215 11.84 4.62 -6.50
CA ALA A 215 11.51 3.55 -5.54
C ALA A 215 12.62 2.49 -5.47
N VAL A 216 13.06 1.96 -6.62
CA VAL A 216 14.15 0.97 -6.72
C VAL A 216 15.45 1.48 -6.10
N ARG A 217 15.78 2.77 -6.29
CA ARG A 217 17.03 3.34 -5.78
C ARG A 217 16.96 3.66 -4.29
N SER A 218 15.81 4.09 -3.80
CA SER A 218 15.60 4.48 -2.40
C SER A 218 15.47 3.28 -1.47
N LEU A 219 14.87 2.18 -1.94
CA LEU A 219 14.60 0.98 -1.15
C LEU A 219 15.84 0.39 -0.46
N PRO A 220 16.95 0.09 -1.17
CA PRO A 220 18.14 -0.49 -0.55
C PRO A 220 18.78 0.46 0.46
N ALA A 221 18.78 1.76 0.17
CA ALA A 221 19.31 2.78 1.07
C ALA A 221 18.50 2.83 2.37
N MET A 222 17.17 2.82 2.29
CA MET A 222 16.28 2.79 3.46
C MET A 222 16.49 1.54 4.32
N VAL A 223 16.59 0.36 3.70
CA VAL A 223 16.83 -0.90 4.42
C VAL A 223 18.20 -0.90 5.10
N ALA A 224 19.25 -0.45 4.40
CA ALA A 224 20.60 -0.38 4.95
C ALA A 224 20.69 0.56 6.15
N VAL A 225 20.09 1.76 6.06
CA VAL A 225 20.04 2.70 7.19
C VAL A 225 19.28 2.09 8.37
N TYR A 226 18.13 1.46 8.13
CA TYR A 226 17.36 0.85 9.21
C TYR A 226 18.14 -0.26 9.92
N VAL A 227 18.71 -1.20 9.18
CA VAL A 227 19.46 -2.34 9.74
C VAL A 227 20.76 -1.91 10.44
N THR A 228 21.37 -0.80 10.03
CA THR A 228 22.60 -0.29 10.68
C THR A 228 22.34 0.56 11.92
N MET A 229 21.16 1.19 12.00
CA MET A 229 20.75 1.99 13.17
C MET A 229 20.07 1.16 14.27
N THR A 230 19.61 -0.06 13.94
CA THR A 230 18.98 -0.99 14.89
C THR A 230 20.04 -1.96 15.45
#